data_AF-A0AAD7T996-F1
#
_entry.id   AF-A0AAD7T996-F1
#
_cell.length_a   1.000
_cell.length_b   1.000
_cell.length_c   1.000
_cell.angle_alpha   90.00
_cell.angle_beta   90.00
_cell.angle_gamma   90.00
#
_symmetry.space_group_name_H-M   'P 1'
#
loop_
_entity.id
_entity.type
_entity.pdbx_description
1 polymer ?
#
loop_
_entity_poly.entity_id
_entity_poly.type
_entity_poly.pdbx_seq_one_letter_code
_entity_poly.pdbx_strand_id
1 'polypeptide(L)'
;MLVEHLPLIYNPGPEVTADEYPVPFRGRCPFQQYIPSKPGKYGIKIWAACDTRSSYAWNMQIYTGKPIEGMPEKKQGMRVVLDNFFTSHALGQELRTKAHHGGDSEKEQA
;
A
#
# COMPACT_ATOMS: atom_id res chain seq x y z
N MET A 1 2.38 -17.56 -1.58
CA MET A 1 1.64 -18.69 -2.22
C MET A 1 0.40 -18.31 -3.05
N LEU A 2 -0.36 -17.22 -2.79
CA LEU A 2 -1.29 -16.66 -3.80
C LEU A 2 -0.74 -15.35 -4.40
N VAL A 3 -0.38 -14.41 -3.53
CA VAL A 3 0.12 -13.08 -3.91
C VAL A 3 1.37 -13.16 -4.80
N GLU A 4 2.30 -14.08 -4.49
CA GLU A 4 3.52 -14.33 -5.29
C GLU A 4 3.25 -14.80 -6.72
N HIS A 5 2.08 -15.38 -6.99
CA HIS A 5 1.71 -15.86 -8.33
C HIS A 5 1.03 -14.77 -9.18
N LEU A 6 0.48 -13.71 -8.57
CA LEU A 6 -0.23 -12.65 -9.30
C LEU A 6 0.68 -11.97 -10.35
N PRO A 7 1.95 -11.62 -10.05
CA PRO A 7 2.87 -11.06 -11.05
C PRO A 7 3.25 -12.03 -12.18
N LEU A 8 3.13 -13.34 -11.96
CA LEU A 8 3.51 -14.35 -12.95
C LEU A 8 2.42 -14.53 -14.03
N ILE A 9 1.18 -14.17 -13.71
CA ILE A 9 0.02 -14.37 -14.60
C ILE A 9 -0.46 -13.08 -15.26
N TYR A 10 -0.06 -11.91 -14.74
CA TYR A 10 -0.44 -10.63 -15.29
C TYR A 10 0.62 -9.55 -15.04
N ASN A 11 0.94 -8.81 -16.10
CA ASN A 11 1.74 -7.59 -16.02
C ASN A 11 0.82 -6.40 -16.29
N PRO A 12 0.54 -5.54 -15.29
CA PRO A 12 -0.34 -4.41 -15.44
C PRO A 12 0.29 -3.24 -16.17
N GLY A 13 -0.56 -2.26 -16.46
CA GLY A 13 -0.18 -1.05 -17.15
C GLY A 13 0.59 -0.05 -16.28
N PRO A 14 0.88 1.14 -16.83
CA PRO A 14 1.60 2.20 -16.11
C PRO A 14 0.80 2.81 -14.95
N GLU A 15 -0.50 2.53 -14.86
CA GLU A 15 -1.42 3.14 -13.91
C GLU A 15 -1.90 2.12 -12.89
N VAL A 16 -1.30 2.16 -11.69
CA VAL A 16 -1.67 1.28 -10.57
C VAL A 16 -2.21 2.12 -9.42
N THR A 17 -3.31 1.67 -8.84
CA THR A 17 -3.95 2.28 -7.67
C THR A 17 -3.68 1.44 -6.43
N ALA A 18 -3.48 2.07 -5.28
CA ALA A 18 -3.38 1.40 -3.99
C ALA A 18 -4.50 1.90 -3.07
N ASP A 19 -5.30 0.99 -2.52
CA ASP A 19 -6.38 1.34 -1.59
C ASP A 19 -6.54 0.28 -0.47
N GLU A 20 -7.25 0.70 0.58
CA GLU A 20 -7.67 -0.14 1.70
C GLU A 20 -9.03 -0.79 1.42
N TYR A 21 -9.06 -2.12 1.48
CA TYR A 21 -10.27 -2.92 1.38
C TYR A 21 -10.52 -3.73 2.66
N PRO A 22 -11.63 -3.51 3.38
CA PRO A 22 -12.04 -4.40 4.47
C PRO A 22 -12.79 -5.61 3.91
N VAL A 23 -12.30 -6.81 4.23
CA VAL A 23 -13.05 -8.06 4.03
C VAL A 23 -13.94 -8.28 5.26
N PRO A 24 -15.27 -8.22 5.14
CA PRO A 24 -16.16 -8.40 6.28
C PRO A 24 -15.93 -9.77 6.94
N PHE A 25 -15.62 -9.75 8.23
CA PHE A 25 -15.33 -10.96 8.99
C PHE A 25 -15.79 -10.78 10.43
N ARG A 26 -16.55 -11.74 10.97
CA ARG A 26 -17.14 -11.68 12.32
C ARG A 26 -16.64 -12.76 13.29
N GLY A 27 -15.66 -13.56 12.88
CA GLY A 27 -15.04 -14.57 13.76
C GLY A 27 -14.03 -13.96 14.73
N ARG A 28 -13.53 -14.78 15.65
CA ARG A 28 -12.44 -14.38 16.57
C ARG A 28 -11.11 -14.37 15.81
N CYS A 29 -10.67 -13.19 15.43
CA CYS A 29 -9.45 -12.97 14.68
C CYS A 29 -8.65 -11.82 15.30
N PRO A 30 -7.39 -12.03 15.74
CA PRO A 30 -6.58 -11.00 16.38
C PRO A 30 -6.31 -9.76 15.51
N PHE A 31 -6.40 -9.92 14.18
CA PHE A 31 -6.10 -8.88 13.20
C PHE A 31 -7.36 -8.18 12.66
N GLN A 32 -8.54 -8.46 13.21
CA GLN A 32 -9.77 -7.75 12.86
C GLN A 32 -9.63 -6.24 13.14
N GLN A 33 -9.98 -5.42 12.16
CA GLN A 33 -9.97 -3.97 12.25
C GLN A 33 -11.39 -3.40 12.21
N TYR A 34 -11.58 -2.28 12.89
CA TYR A 34 -12.76 -1.44 12.77
C TYR A 34 -12.46 -0.28 11.84
N ILE A 35 -13.17 -0.18 10.70
CA ILE A 35 -13.06 0.89 9.70
C ILE A 35 -14.41 1.60 9.61
N PRO A 36 -14.63 2.71 10.35
CA PRO A 36 -15.94 3.35 10.48
C PRO A 36 -16.54 3.83 9.15
N SER A 37 -15.68 4.22 8.21
CA SER A 37 -16.04 4.83 6.93
C SER A 37 -16.48 3.84 5.85
N LYS A 38 -16.27 2.54 6.05
CA LYS A 38 -16.58 1.51 5.03
C LYS A 38 -17.82 0.69 5.43
N PRO A 39 -18.64 0.23 4.45
CA PRO A 39 -19.70 -0.73 4.73
C PRO A 39 -19.10 -2.03 5.27
N GLY A 40 -19.74 -2.66 6.26
CA GLY A 40 -19.13 -3.81 6.94
C GLY A 40 -17.95 -3.41 7.82
N LYS A 41 -18.19 -2.46 8.73
CA LYS A 41 -17.17 -1.77 9.57
C LYS A 41 -16.17 -2.67 10.29
N TYR A 42 -16.48 -3.95 10.50
CA TYR A 42 -15.59 -4.92 11.14
C TYR A 42 -15.15 -5.97 10.13
N GLY A 43 -13.83 -6.07 9.94
CA GLY A 43 -13.29 -6.99 8.95
C GLY A 43 -11.77 -7.11 9.02
N ILE A 44 -11.22 -7.93 8.13
CA ILE A 44 -9.79 -8.03 7.92
C ILE A 44 -9.40 -6.92 6.96
N LYS A 45 -8.53 -6.00 7.39
CA LYS A 45 -8.03 -4.91 6.55
C LYS A 45 -6.98 -5.47 5.58
N ILE A 46 -7.17 -5.26 4.29
CA ILE A 46 -6.24 -5.62 3.22
C ILE A 46 -5.88 -4.36 2.46
N TRP A 47 -4.60 -4.18 2.19
CA TRP A 47 -4.12 -3.24 1.17
C TRP A 47 -4.00 -3.97 -0.16
N ALA A 48 -4.53 -3.40 -1.23
CA ALA A 48 -4.41 -3.97 -2.57
C ALA A 48 -3.83 -2.93 -3.53
N ALA A 49 -2.91 -3.38 -4.38
CA ALA A 49 -2.47 -2.66 -5.57
C ALA A 49 -3.19 -3.24 -6.79
N CYS A 50 -3.96 -2.40 -7.46
CA CYS A 50 -4.79 -2.80 -8.59
C CYS A 50 -4.43 -2.01 -9.84
N ASP A 51 -4.33 -2.70 -10.97
CA ASP A 51 -4.28 -2.07 -12.28
C ASP A 51 -5.56 -1.30 -12.55
N THR A 52 -5.43 -0.05 -12.96
CA THR A 52 -6.59 0.85 -13.13
C THR A 52 -7.49 0.39 -14.28
N ARG A 53 -6.90 -0.15 -15.36
CA ARG A 53 -7.64 -0.46 -16.59
C ARG A 53 -8.39 -1.78 -16.52
N SER A 54 -7.77 -2.79 -15.93
CA SER A 54 -8.32 -4.15 -15.82
C SER A 54 -8.96 -4.43 -14.46
N SER A 55 -8.76 -3.55 -13.47
CA SER A 55 -9.12 -3.81 -12.05
C SER A 55 -8.44 -5.04 -11.46
N TYR A 56 -7.36 -5.54 -12.08
CA TYR A 56 -6.63 -6.70 -11.61
C TYR A 56 -5.80 -6.37 -10.38
N ALA A 57 -5.96 -7.15 -9.30
CA ALA A 57 -5.12 -7.04 -8.12
C ALA A 57 -3.74 -7.63 -8.39
N TRP A 58 -2.72 -6.77 -8.57
CA TRP A 58 -1.34 -7.19 -8.78
C TRP A 58 -0.68 -7.62 -7.46
N ASN A 59 -0.96 -6.93 -6.37
CA ASN A 59 -0.37 -7.27 -5.09
C ASN A 59 -1.33 -6.96 -3.94
N MET A 60 -1.23 -7.72 -2.84
CA MET A 60 -2.09 -7.57 -1.67
C MET A 60 -1.30 -7.82 -0.39
N GLN A 61 -1.61 -7.04 0.65
CA GLN A 61 -1.03 -7.19 1.97
C GLN A 61 -2.11 -7.15 3.05
N ILE A 62 -2.17 -8.21 3.87
CA ILE A 62 -3.05 -8.26 5.04
C ILE A 62 -2.44 -7.41 6.16
N TYR A 63 -3.24 -6.53 6.75
CA TYR A 63 -2.86 -5.80 7.94
C TYR A 63 -3.12 -6.66 9.18
N THR A 64 -2.06 -7.05 9.88
CA THR A 64 -2.13 -7.98 11.02
C THR A 64 -2.26 -7.31 12.38
N GLY A 65 -2.29 -5.97 12.45
CA GLY A 65 -2.46 -5.23 13.69
C GLY A 65 -1.32 -4.26 13.99
N LYS A 66 -1.24 -3.80 15.25
CA LYS A 66 -0.37 -2.69 15.66
C LYS A 66 1.12 -3.08 15.72
N PRO A 67 2.04 -2.15 15.42
CA PRO A 67 3.47 -2.36 15.62
C PRO A 67 3.81 -2.66 17.08
N ILE A 68 5.00 -3.26 17.28
CA ILE A 68 5.51 -3.86 18.53
C ILE A 68 5.39 -2.93 19.77
N GLU A 69 5.36 -1.61 19.57
CA GLU A 69 5.28 -0.60 20.65
C GLU A 69 3.86 -0.12 21.00
N GLY A 70 2.81 -0.72 20.43
CA GLY A 70 1.42 -0.39 20.78
C GLY A 70 0.90 0.98 20.29
N MET A 71 1.76 1.77 19.64
CA MET A 71 1.36 3.04 19.02
C MET A 71 0.66 2.82 17.66
N PRO A 72 -0.34 3.64 17.31
CA PRO A 72 -0.91 3.63 15.97
C PRO A 72 0.18 3.96 14.94
N GLU A 73 0.32 3.10 13.93
CA GLU A 73 1.23 3.34 12.83
C GLU A 73 0.78 4.56 12.02
N LYS A 74 1.70 5.52 11.82
CA LYS A 74 1.44 6.70 10.98
C LYS A 74 1.84 6.43 9.54
N LYS A 75 1.14 7.06 8.59
CA LYS A 75 1.46 6.99 7.15
C LYS A 75 1.46 5.56 6.57
N GLN A 76 0.53 4.72 7.02
CA GLN A 76 0.41 3.32 6.58
C GLN A 76 0.38 3.18 5.06
N GLY A 77 -0.40 4.02 4.37
CA GLY A 77 -0.49 3.99 2.90
C GLY A 77 0.84 4.28 2.21
N MET A 78 1.62 5.26 2.72
CA MET A 78 2.94 5.57 2.17
C MET A 78 3.89 4.38 2.29
N ARG A 79 3.95 3.74 3.46
CA ARG A 79 4.76 2.54 3.67
C ARG A 79 4.37 1.44 2.69
N VAL A 80 3.08 1.11 2.59
CA VAL A 80 2.61 0.00 1.76
C VAL A 80 2.92 0.25 0.28
N VAL A 81 2.68 1.48 -0.20
CA VAL A 81 3.05 1.92 -1.54
C VAL A 81 4.56 1.74 -1.77
N LEU A 82 5.39 2.31 -0.90
CA LEU A 82 6.84 2.31 -1.09
C LEU A 82 7.49 0.94 -0.92
N ASP A 83 7.05 0.13 0.04
CA ASP A 83 7.73 -1.13 0.43
C ASP A 83 7.28 -2.33 -0.38
N ASN A 84 6.01 -2.37 -0.79
CA ASN A 84 5.41 -3.57 -1.38
C ASN A 84 4.94 -3.39 -2.82
N PHE A 85 4.62 -2.17 -3.26
CA PHE A 85 3.99 -1.94 -4.56
C PHE A 85 4.90 -1.25 -5.58
N PHE A 86 5.79 -0.35 -5.13
CA PHE A 86 6.61 0.46 -6.02
C PHE A 86 8.13 0.33 -5.82
N THR A 87 8.60 -0.39 -4.79
CA THR A 87 10.01 -0.81 -4.78
C THR A 87 10.19 -1.98 -5.75
N SER A 88 10.53 -1.65 -7.00
CA SER A 88 11.78 -2.24 -7.45
C SER A 88 12.87 -1.53 -6.64
N HIS A 89 13.83 -2.28 -6.08
CA HIS A 89 14.95 -1.68 -5.35
C HIS A 89 15.59 -0.52 -6.14
N ALA A 90 15.59 -0.61 -7.48
CA ALA A 90 16.06 0.44 -8.38
C ALA A 90 15.20 1.72 -8.36
N LEU A 91 13.87 1.63 -8.44
CA LEU A 91 12.98 2.81 -8.45
C LEU A 91 12.98 3.52 -7.09
N GLY A 92 13.06 2.77 -6.00
CA GLY A 92 13.19 3.33 -4.64
C GLY A 92 14.48 4.14 -4.46
N GLN A 93 15.58 3.71 -5.09
CA GLN A 93 16.84 4.47 -5.09
C GLN A 93 16.75 5.73 -5.97
N GLU A 94 16.13 5.64 -7.15
CA GLU A 94 15.97 6.77 -8.07
C GLU A 94 15.05 7.88 -7.54
N LEU A 95 13.96 7.52 -6.86
CA LEU A 95 13.07 8.50 -6.26
C LEU A 95 13.69 9.16 -5.01
N ARG A 96 14.52 8.42 -4.26
CA ARG A 96 15.29 8.99 -3.14
C ARG A 96 16.34 10.01 -3.60
N THR A 97 17.00 9.78 -4.73
CA THR A 97 17.99 10.74 -5.27
C THR A 97 17.30 11.99 -5.83
N LYS A 98 16.15 11.86 -6.49
CA LYS A 98 15.38 13.01 -7.00
C LYS A 98 14.80 13.89 -5.88
N ALA A 99 14.41 13.30 -4.75
CA ALA A 99 13.91 14.07 -3.60
C ALA A 99 14.98 14.98 -2.95
N HIS A 100 16.26 14.65 -3.05
CA HIS A 100 17.36 15.49 -2.54
C HIS A 100 17.75 16.64 -3.48
N HIS A 101 17.44 16.54 -4.78
CA HIS A 101 17.83 17.57 -5.77
C HIS A 101 16.72 18.61 -6.03
N GLY A 102 15.51 18.41 -5.51
CA GLY A 102 14.38 19.33 -5.70
C GLY A 102 14.29 20.47 -4.68
N GLY A 103 15.20 20.55 -3.71
CA GLY A 103 15.16 21.53 -2.61
C GLY A 103 15.93 22.82 -2.85
N ASP A 104 16.85 22.86 -3.83
CA ASP A 104 17.84 23.94 -3.94
C ASP A 104 17.56 24.95 -5.07
N SER A 105 16.51 24.76 -5.87
CA SER A 105 16.23 25.59 -7.05
C SER A 105 15.15 26.69 -6.87
N GLU A 106 14.66 26.95 -5.65
CA GLU A 106 13.63 27.99 -5.38
C GLU A 106 14.11 29.19 -4.54
N LYS A 107 15.43 29.42 -4.37
CA LYS A 107 15.93 30.57 -3.58
C LYS A 107 16.82 31.58 -4.31
N GLU A 108 16.75 31.67 -5.63
CA GLU A 108 17.46 32.72 -6.37
C GLU A 108 16.55 33.42 -7.38
N GLN A 109 15.54 34.11 -6.83
CA GLN A 109 14.77 35.19 -7.48
C GLN A 109 13.90 35.90 -6.44
N ALA A 110 14.53 36.67 -5.54
CA ALA A 110 13.90 37.75 -4.77
C ALA A 110 14.98 38.75 -4.34
#